data_AF-A0A3D1ZFD3-F1
#
_entry.id   AF-A0A3D1ZFD3-F1
#
_cell.length_a   1.000
_cell.length_b   1.000
_cell.length_c   1.000
_cell.angle_alpha   90.00
_cell.angle_beta   90.00
_cell.angle_gamma   90.00
#
_symmetry.space_group_name_H-M   'P 1'
#
loop_
_entity.id
_entity.type
_entity.pdbx_description
1 polymer ?
#
loop_
_entity_poly.entity_id
_entity_poly.type
_entity_poly.pdbx_seq_one_letter_code
_entity_poly.pdbx_strand_id
1 'polypeptide(L)'
;MPDKNNSRFPIEEVAKFPAPGMAAPVSCAFSNDDRLVTYLHGEDQSPVRQLHALDIETGERRAILAGLDDESEELSIEEALRRQRQRQMGRGITRYSWVDSTGRIL
;
A
#
# COMPACT_ATOMS: atom_id res chain seq x y z
N MET A 1 -7.82 7.18 40.08
CA MET A 1 -6.71 6.79 39.17
C MET A 1 -7.33 5.92 38.09
N PRO A 2 -7.12 6.18 36.80
CA PRO A 2 -7.65 5.30 35.76
C PRO A 2 -6.82 4.00 35.70
N ASP A 3 -7.51 2.89 35.45
CA ASP A 3 -6.99 1.53 35.50
C ASP A 3 -5.91 1.28 34.43
N LYS A 4 -4.72 0.88 34.87
CA LYS A 4 -3.52 0.61 34.04
C LYS A 4 -3.63 -0.62 33.12
N ASN A 5 -4.79 -1.27 33.03
CA ASN A 5 -4.90 -2.61 32.42
C ASN A 5 -5.60 -2.65 31.04
N ASN A 6 -5.96 -1.50 30.45
CA ASN A 6 -6.73 -1.46 29.20
C ASN A 6 -5.91 -1.21 27.92
N SER A 7 -4.58 -1.33 27.97
CA SER A 7 -3.69 -1.28 26.80
C SER A 7 -3.08 -2.66 26.56
N ARG A 8 -3.93 -3.65 26.26
CA ARG A 8 -3.49 -4.97 25.80
C ARG A 8 -4.07 -5.18 24.41
N PHE A 9 -3.20 -5.17 23.40
CA PHE A 9 -3.60 -5.57 22.05
C PHE A 9 -4.01 -7.05 22.09
N PRO A 10 -5.26 -7.41 21.78
CA PRO A 10 -5.66 -8.81 21.70
C PRO A 10 -4.85 -9.53 20.62
N ILE A 11 -4.57 -10.82 20.84
CA ILE A 11 -3.75 -11.62 19.93
C ILE A 11 -4.30 -11.62 18.49
N GLU A 12 -5.62 -11.56 18.37
CA GLU A 12 -6.35 -11.45 17.10
C GLU A 12 -5.99 -10.19 16.32
N GLU A 13 -5.73 -9.07 17.02
CA GLU A 13 -5.38 -7.79 16.41
C GLU A 13 -3.90 -7.78 15.97
N VAL A 14 -3.02 -8.42 16.74
CA VAL A 14 -1.60 -8.62 16.36
C VAL A 14 -1.46 -9.54 15.14
N ALA A 15 -2.39 -10.49 14.96
CA ALA A 15 -2.39 -11.44 13.84
C ALA A 15 -2.90 -10.85 12.51
N LYS A 16 -3.46 -9.62 12.51
CA LYS A 16 -3.95 -8.96 11.28
C LYS A 16 -2.81 -8.51 10.39
N PHE A 17 -3.07 -8.46 9.08
CA PHE A 17 -2.18 -7.88 8.10
C PHE A 17 -2.89 -6.80 7.27
N PRO A 18 -2.34 -5.58 7.18
CA PRO A 18 -1.17 -5.07 7.89
C PRO A 18 -1.36 -5.08 9.42
N ALA A 19 -0.26 -5.11 10.16
CA ALA A 19 -0.34 -4.98 11.62
C ALA A 19 -0.92 -3.59 12.00
N PRO A 20 -1.54 -3.45 13.18
CA PRO A 20 -2.08 -2.17 13.64
C PRO A 20 -1.02 -1.06 13.56
N GLY A 21 -1.38 0.06 12.93
CA GLY A 21 -0.47 1.18 12.72
C GLY A 21 0.62 0.97 11.66
N MET A 22 0.67 -0.20 11.02
CA MET A 22 1.65 -0.53 9.97
C MET A 22 1.08 -0.42 8.54
N ALA A 23 -0.14 0.09 8.39
CA ALA A 23 -0.72 0.46 7.09
C ALA A 23 -0.13 1.78 6.55
N ALA A 24 1.20 1.91 6.58
CA ALA A 24 1.89 3.10 6.09
C ALA A 24 2.01 3.09 4.55
N PRO A 25 2.11 4.27 3.91
CA PRO A 25 2.51 4.38 2.51
C PRO A 25 3.84 3.67 2.22
N VAL A 26 3.94 3.04 1.06
CA VAL A 26 5.16 2.37 0.60
C VAL A 26 5.48 2.72 -0.85
N SER A 27 6.70 2.35 -1.28
CA SER A 27 7.16 2.55 -2.67
C SER A 27 7.10 4.01 -3.11
N CYS A 28 7.37 4.96 -2.20
CA CYS A 28 7.27 6.38 -2.50
C CYS A 28 8.27 6.80 -3.58
N ALA A 29 7.82 7.60 -4.55
CA ALA A 29 8.66 8.15 -5.61
C ALA A 29 8.22 9.57 -5.97
N PHE A 30 9.17 10.40 -6.41
CA PHE A 30 8.88 11.73 -6.94
C PHE A 30 8.53 11.63 -8.42
N SER A 31 7.63 12.50 -8.89
CA SER A 31 7.45 12.73 -10.32
C SER A 31 8.70 13.38 -10.92
N ASN A 32 8.86 13.27 -12.25
CA ASN A 32 9.99 13.82 -12.99
C ASN A 32 10.16 15.34 -12.85
N ASP A 33 9.07 16.05 -12.52
CA ASP A 33 9.02 17.49 -12.31
C ASP A 33 9.03 17.89 -10.82
N ASP A 34 9.23 16.94 -9.90
CA ASP A 34 9.26 17.11 -8.45
C ASP A 34 8.01 17.75 -7.84
N ARG A 35 6.89 17.78 -8.57
CA ARG A 35 5.62 18.37 -8.09
C ARG A 35 4.74 17.39 -7.31
N LEU A 36 4.89 16.10 -7.60
CA LEU A 36 4.07 15.05 -7.00
C LEU A 36 4.93 14.05 -6.25
N VAL A 37 4.47 13.64 -5.07
CA VAL A 37 4.93 12.41 -4.41
C VAL A 37 3.89 11.34 -4.68
N THR A 38 4.27 10.30 -5.42
CA THR A 38 3.43 9.11 -5.59
C THR A 38 3.80 8.06 -4.55
N TYR A 39 2.83 7.24 -4.18
CA TYR A 39 3.02 6.15 -3.24
C TYR A 39 1.90 5.12 -3.36
N LEU A 40 2.17 3.90 -2.88
CA LEU A 40 1.17 2.85 -2.73
C LEU A 40 0.62 2.86 -1.31
N HIS A 41 -0.70 2.90 -1.18
CA HIS A 41 -1.38 2.89 0.12
C HIS A 41 -2.69 2.12 0.03
N GLY A 42 -3.02 1.40 1.11
CA GLY A 42 -4.34 0.79 1.28
C GLY A 42 -5.12 1.56 2.32
N GLU A 43 -6.30 2.05 1.95
CA GLU A 43 -7.20 2.76 2.87
C GLU A 43 -7.74 1.79 3.94
N ASP A 44 -8.12 2.33 5.11
CA ASP A 44 -8.73 1.59 6.21
C ASP A 44 -7.98 0.32 6.67
N GLN A 45 -6.64 0.37 6.66
CA GLN A 45 -5.78 -0.78 6.97
C GLN A 45 -5.98 -1.96 6.01
N SER A 46 -6.40 -1.70 4.77
CA SER A 46 -6.52 -2.71 3.74
C SER A 46 -5.13 -3.17 3.28
N PRO A 47 -4.91 -4.48 3.08
CA PRO A 47 -3.73 -4.97 2.38
C PRO A 47 -3.79 -4.66 0.88
N VAL A 48 -4.96 -4.30 0.33
CA VAL A 48 -5.16 -3.94 -1.08
C VAL A 48 -4.71 -2.50 -1.27
N ARG A 49 -3.62 -2.33 -2.01
CA ARG A 49 -2.98 -1.03 -2.25
C ARG A 49 -3.43 -0.45 -3.58
N GLN A 50 -3.64 0.86 -3.55
CA GLN A 50 -3.90 1.70 -4.70
C GLN A 50 -2.75 2.69 -4.88
N LEU A 51 -2.66 3.28 -6.06
CA LEU A 51 -1.66 4.30 -6.36
C LEU A 51 -2.26 5.67 -6.06
N HIS A 52 -1.60 6.41 -5.18
CA HIS A 52 -1.97 7.78 -4.81
C HIS A 52 -0.88 8.76 -5.22
N ALA A 53 -1.28 10.03 -5.39
CA ALA A 53 -0.40 11.18 -5.50
C ALA A 53 -0.73 12.19 -4.40
N LEU A 54 0.32 12.78 -3.85
CA LEU A 54 0.30 13.99 -3.05
C LEU A 54 0.88 15.12 -3.89
N ASP A 55 0.11 16.19 -4.07
CA ASP A 55 0.62 17.46 -4.57
C ASP A 55 1.42 18.16 -3.47
N ILE A 56 2.67 18.51 -3.75
CA ILE A 56 3.59 19.08 -2.76
C ILE A 56 3.23 20.54 -2.44
N GLU A 57 2.72 21.29 -3.43
CA GLU A 57 2.40 22.71 -3.24
C GLU A 57 1.12 22.89 -2.44
N THR A 58 0.08 22.11 -2.75
CA THR A 58 -1.25 22.24 -2.11
C THR A 58 -1.42 21.33 -0.91
N GLY A 59 -0.65 20.25 -0.82
CA GLY A 59 -0.83 19.19 0.17
C GLY A 59 -2.02 18.25 -0.13
N GLU A 60 -2.66 18.39 -1.29
CA GLU A 60 -3.82 17.60 -1.67
C GLU A 60 -3.42 16.16 -2.05
N ARG A 61 -4.19 15.19 -1.55
CA ARG A 61 -3.99 13.77 -1.85
C ARG A 61 -5.13 13.26 -2.74
N ARG A 62 -4.79 12.50 -3.78
CA ARG A 62 -5.76 11.86 -4.68
C ARG A 62 -5.33 10.47 -5.09
N ALA A 63 -6.30 9.58 -5.32
CA ALA A 63 -6.05 8.30 -5.98
C ALA A 63 -5.81 8.55 -7.48
N ILE A 64 -4.69 8.05 -8.01
CA ILE A 64 -4.36 8.08 -9.44
C ILE A 64 -4.95 6.84 -10.13
N LEU A 65 -4.78 5.69 -9.49
CA LEU A 65 -5.24 4.41 -10.00
C LEU A 65 -5.80 3.60 -8.82
N ALA A 66 -7.11 3.40 -8.83
CA ALA A 66 -7.74 2.41 -7.98
C ALA A 66 -7.26 1.01 -8.42
N GLY A 67 -7.09 0.10 -7.46
CA GLY A 67 -6.76 -1.29 -7.80
C GLY A 67 -7.81 -1.82 -8.77
N LEU A 68 -7.38 -2.55 -9.81
CA LEU A 68 -8.30 -3.30 -10.66
C LEU A 68 -9.13 -4.19 -9.73
N ASP A 69 -10.46 -4.18 -9.89
CA ASP A 69 -11.35 -5.05 -9.12
C ASP A 69 -10.77 -6.47 -9.12
N ASP A 70 -10.63 -7.05 -7.92
CA ASP A 70 -10.16 -8.42 -7.69
C ASP A 70 -11.13 -9.39 -8.42
N GLU A 71 -10.99 -9.55 -9.74
CA GLU A 71 -11.22 -10.87 -10.32
C GLU A 71 -10.14 -11.74 -9.69
N SER A 72 -10.58 -12.51 -8.71
CA SER A 72 -9.81 -13.52 -8.02
C SER A 72 -9.28 -14.51 -9.05
N GLU A 73 -8.18 -14.17 -9.72
CA GLU A 73 -7.30 -15.14 -10.33
C GLU A 73 -6.82 -16.02 -9.18
N GLU A 74 -7.33 -17.25 -9.12
CA GLU A 74 -6.78 -18.29 -8.27
C GLU A 74 -5.28 -18.39 -8.55
N LEU A 75 -4.48 -17.78 -7.68
CA LEU A 75 -3.04 -17.78 -7.84
C LEU A 75 -2.56 -19.23 -7.86
N SER A 76 -1.82 -19.59 -8.91
CA SER A 76 -1.12 -20.87 -8.94
C SER A 76 -0.25 -21.03 -7.68
N ILE A 77 -0.13 -22.28 -7.20
CA ILE A 77 0.64 -22.64 -6.01
C ILE A 77 2.08 -22.09 -6.09
N GLU A 78 2.67 -22.07 -7.28
CA GLU A 78 4.02 -21.53 -7.51
C GLU A 78 4.11 -20.02 -7.25
N GLU A 79 3.09 -19.26 -7.68
CA GLU A 79 3.03 -17.81 -7.48
C GLU A 79 2.76 -17.46 -6.01
N ALA A 80 1.92 -18.25 -5.32
CA ALA A 80 1.72 -18.13 -3.88
C ALA A 80 3.02 -18.35 -3.09
N LEU A 81 3.79 -19.41 -3.43
CA LEU A 81 5.09 -19.70 -2.81
C LEU A 81 6.13 -18.62 -3.11
N ARG A 82 6.13 -18.05 -4.33
CA ARG A 82 7.00 -16.93 -4.69
C ARG A 82 6.71 -15.70 -3.82
N ARG A 83 5.44 -15.32 -3.70
CA ARG A 83 5.02 -14.17 -2.86
C ARG A 83 5.36 -14.39 -1.40
N GLN A 84 5.13 -15.60 -0.89
CA GLN A 84 5.48 -15.95 0.49
C GLN A 84 6.99 -15.82 0.75
N ARG A 85 7.85 -16.28 -0.18
CA ARG A 85 9.32 -16.13 -0.09
C ARG A 85 9.75 -14.66 -0.16
N GLN A 86 9.06 -13.85 -0.98
CA GLN A 86 9.33 -12.42 -1.12
C GLN A 86 8.71 -11.56 -0.01
N ARG A 87 7.97 -12.18 0.94
CA ARG A 87 7.18 -11.50 1.98
C ARG A 87 6.21 -10.46 1.41
N GLN A 88 5.73 -10.70 0.18
CA GLN A 88 4.76 -9.84 -0.49
C GLN A 88 3.34 -10.21 -0.02
N MET A 89 2.92 -9.58 1.08
CA MET A 89 1.59 -9.79 1.65
C MET A 89 0.58 -8.70 1.24
N GLY A 90 1.06 -7.62 0.61
CA GLY A 90 0.18 -6.60 0.00
C GLY A 90 -0.48 -7.10 -1.28
N ARG A 91 -1.76 -6.79 -1.45
CA ARG A 91 -2.61 -7.07 -2.62
C ARG A 91 -2.83 -5.79 -3.44
N GLY A 92 -3.47 -5.89 -4.60
CA GLY A 92 -3.63 -4.76 -5.53
C GLY A 92 -2.32 -4.41 -6.23
N ILE A 93 -2.02 -3.12 -6.36
CA ILE A 93 -0.78 -2.66 -6.98
C ILE A 93 0.38 -2.94 -6.04
N THR A 94 1.33 -3.76 -6.48
CA THR A 94 2.50 -4.17 -5.66
C THR A 94 3.76 -3.39 -6.02
N ARG A 95 3.86 -2.91 -7.27
CA ARG A 95 4.99 -2.14 -7.78
C ARG A 95 4.49 -1.20 -8.87
N TYR A 96 5.15 -0.05 -8.96
CA TYR A 96 5.05 0.86 -10.08
C TYR A 96 6.40 1.55 -10.30
N SER A 97 6.55 2.25 -11.42
CA SER A 97 7.72 3.08 -11.71
C SER A 97 7.37 4.25 -12.60
N TRP A 98 8.13 5.35 -12.47
CA TRP A 98 8.09 6.46 -13.42
C TRP A 98 8.95 6.15 -14.65
N VAL A 99 8.48 6.61 -15.80
CA VAL A 99 9.23 6.54 -17.06
C VAL A 99 9.86 7.90 -17.35
N ASP A 100 11.18 7.96 -17.26
CA ASP A 100 11.98 9.19 -17.30
C ASP A 100 11.70 10.10 -18.50
N SER A 101 11.44 9.50 -19.66
CA SER A 101 11.28 10.22 -20.92
C SER A 101 9.88 10.75 -21.18
N THR A 102 8.86 10.27 -20.47
CA THR A 102 7.45 10.55 -20.81
C THR A 102 6.60 11.04 -19.66
N GLY A 103 7.09 10.98 -18.41
CA GLY A 103 6.29 11.30 -17.23
C GLY A 103 5.09 10.36 -17.05
N ARG A 104 5.20 9.12 -17.55
CA ARG A 104 4.17 8.09 -17.42
C ARG A 104 4.51 7.14 -16.28
N ILE A 105 3.48 6.48 -15.74
CA ILE A 105 3.61 5.45 -14.71
C ILE A 105 3.37 4.07 -15.35
N LEU A 106 4.25 3.11 -15.03
CA LEU A 106 4.18 1.70 -15.40
C LEU A 106 4.02 0.81 -14.16
#